data_AF-A0A8S2V8J8-F1
#
_entry.id   AF-A0A8S2V8J8-F1
#
_cell.length_a   1.000
_cell.length_b   1.000
_cell.length_c   1.000
_cell.angle_alpha   90.00
_cell.angle_beta   90.00
_cell.angle_gamma   90.00
#
_symmetry.space_group_name_H-M   'P 1'
#
loop_
_entity.id
_entity.type
_entity.pdbx_description
1 polymer ?
#
loop_
_entity_poly.entity_id
_entity_poly.type
_entity_poly.pdbx_seq_one_letter_code
_entity_poly.pdbx_strand_id
1 'polypeptide(L)' 'MITGLIPPTSGKIIVNGFDIATSMDSVRNILGLCPQYNILFDQLTVREHLRLFAI' A
#
# COMPACT_ATOMS: atom_id res chain seq x y z
N MET A 1 -6.45 -1.59 -7.88
CA MET A 1 -7.20 -2.83 -7.57
C MET A 1 -6.56 -3.57 -6.42
N ILE A 2 -5.40 -4.22 -6.60
CA ILE A 2 -4.76 -5.02 -5.52
C ILE A 2 -4.37 -4.18 -4.30
N THR A 3 -3.79 -3.00 -4.51
CA THR A 3 -3.37 -2.07 -3.43
C THR A 3 -4.52 -1.26 -2.83
N GLY A 4 -5.78 -1.51 -3.24
CA GLY A 4 -6.95 -0.79 -2.75
C GLY A 4 -7.17 0.62 -3.31
N LEU A 5 -6.32 1.09 -4.24
CA LEU A 5 -6.45 2.43 -4.85
C LEU A 5 -7.60 2.56 -5.88
N ILE A 6 -8.06 1.44 -6.42
CA ILE A 6 -9.11 1.39 -7.45
C ILE A 6 -10.00 0.20 -7.10
N PRO A 7 -11.34 0.34 -7.04
CA PRO A 7 -12.23 -0.78 -6.77
C PRO A 7 -12.16 -1.85 -7.86
N PRO A 8 -12.34 -3.14 -7.53
CA PRO A 8 -12.46 -4.18 -8.54
C PRO A 8 -13.75 -4.00 -9.32
N THR A 9 -13.72 -4.27 -10.62
CA THR A 9 -14.93 -4.25 -11.46
C THR A 9 -15.75 -5.53 -11.32
N SER A 10 -15.10 -6.67 -11.13
CA SER A 10 -15.70 -7.97 -10.82
C SER A 10 -14.65 -8.94 -10.27
N GLY A 11 -15.09 -10.08 -9.76
CA GLY A 11 -14.22 -11.14 -9.22
C GLY A 11 -13.79 -10.91 -7.77
N LYS A 12 -12.85 -11.75 -7.31
CA LYS A 12 -12.32 -11.75 -5.95
C LYS A 12 -10.80 -11.78 -6.01
N ILE A 13 -10.16 -11.00 -5.14
CA ILE A 13 -8.69 -10.98 -5.01
C ILE A 13 -8.35 -11.40 -3.59
N ILE A 14 -7.51 -12.42 -3.48
CA ILE A 14 -7.08 -13.00 -2.20
C ILE A 14 -5.58 -12.75 -2.05
N VAL A 15 -5.17 -12.11 -0.96
CA VAL A 15 -3.78 -11.86 -0.60
C VAL A 15 -3.51 -12.50 0.76
N ASN A 16 -2.57 -13.44 0.81
CA ASN A 16 -2.20 -14.15 2.04
C ASN A 16 -3.42 -14.72 2.80
N GLY A 17 -4.39 -15.28 2.07
CA GLY A 17 -5.64 -15.82 2.64
C GLY A 17 -6.73 -14.78 2.95
N PHE A 18 -6.43 -13.47 2.86
CA PHE A 18 -7.39 -12.40 3.09
C PHE A 18 -8.04 -11.94 1.79
N ASP A 19 -9.36 -11.80 1.80
CA ASP A 19 -10.09 -11.14 0.71
C ASP A 19 -9.93 -9.62 0.85
N ILE A 20 -9.40 -8.97 -0.18
CA ILE A 20 -9.14 -7.52 -0.16
C ILE A 20 -10.43 -6.71 0.02
N ALA A 21 -11.60 -7.23 -0.40
CA ALA A 21 -12.87 -6.53 -0.30
C ALA A 21 -13.38 -6.45 1.14
N THR A 22 -13.02 -7.42 1.99
CA THR A 22 -13.49 -7.52 3.38
C THR A 22 -12.40 -7.26 4.42
N SER A 23 -11.13 -7.34 4.03
CA SER A 23 -10.00 -7.39 4.97
C SER A 23 -8.82 -6.53 4.50
N MET A 24 -9.11 -5.37 3.90
CA MET A 24 -8.10 -4.49 3.32
C MET A 24 -7.06 -3.99 4.34
N ASP A 25 -7.45 -3.76 5.59
CA ASP A 25 -6.52 -3.31 6.63
C ASP A 25 -5.45 -4.37 6.94
N SER A 26 -5.85 -5.65 7.04
CA SER A 26 -4.90 -6.76 7.18
C SER A 26 -3.96 -6.84 5.98
N VAL A 27 -4.49 -6.66 4.77
CA VAL A 27 -3.71 -6.70 3.53
C VAL A 27 -2.69 -5.56 3.46
N ARG A 28 -3.04 -4.35 3.91
CA ARG A 28 -2.13 -3.18 3.95
C ARG A 28 -0.95 -3.39 4.89
N ASN A 29 -1.12 -4.15 5.98
CA ASN A 29 -0.02 -4.49 6.88
C ASN A 29 0.97 -5.52 6.29
N ILE A 30 0.60 -6.18 5.19
CA ILE A 30 1.39 -7.26 4.56
C ILE A 30 1.99 -6.79 3.22
N LEU A 31 1.39 -5.81 2.56
CA LEU A 31 1.81 -5.29 1.27
C LEU A 31 2.28 -3.85 1.34
N GLY A 32 3.50 -3.59 0.84
CA GLY A 32 3.97 -2.26 0.49
C GLY A 32 3.64 -1.89 -0.97
N LEU A 33 3.54 -0.59 -1.26
CA LEU A 33 3.39 -0.06 -2.62
C LEU A 33 4.55 0.88 -2.94
N CYS A 34 5.20 0.67 -4.09
CA CYS A 34 6.14 1.61 -4.69
C CYS A 34 5.50 2.21 -5.96
N PRO A 35 5.08 3.49 -5.95
CA PRO A 35 4.47 4.12 -7.12
C PRO A 35 5.46 4.35 -8.27
N GLN A 36 4.95 4.68 -9.47
CA GLN A 36 5.78 5.01 -10.63
C GLN A 36 6.60 6.30 -10.43
N TYR A 37 6.01 7.27 -9.74
CA TYR A 37 6.65 8.53 -9.39
C TYR A 37 7.10 8.48 -7.94
N ASN A 38 8.29 9.02 -7.67
CA ASN A 38 8.82 9.07 -6.31
C ASN A 38 7.99 10.05 -5.47
N ILE A 39 7.51 9.59 -4.32
CA ILE A 39 6.84 10.44 -3.33
C ILE A 39 7.91 11.00 -2.38
N LEU A 40 8.70 11.94 -2.88
CA LEU A 40 9.69 12.66 -2.08
C LEU A 40 9.11 13.98 -1.59
N PHE A 41 9.41 14.31 -0.34
CA PHE A 41 9.10 15.58 0.28
C PHE A 41 10.39 16.39 0.37
N ASP A 42 10.47 17.49 -0.38
CA ASP A 42 11.70 18.30 -0.50
C ASP A 42 12.22 18.84 0.86
N GLN A 43 11.34 18.95 1.85
CA GLN A 43 11.65 19.44 3.18
C GLN A 43 12.20 18.38 4.14
N LEU A 44 12.16 17.10 3.75
CA LEU A 44 12.58 15.99 4.59
C LEU A 44 13.92 15.42 4.15
N THR A 45 14.79 15.16 5.11
CA THR A 45 16.02 14.38 4.88
C THR A 45 15.67 12.91 4.58
N VAL A 46 16.66 12.16 4.07
CA VAL A 46 16.51 10.72 3.84
C VAL A 46 16.12 9.97 5.11
N ARG A 47 16.70 10.33 6.26
CA ARG A 47 16.38 9.68 7.54
C ARG A 47 14.94 9.94 7.97
N GLU A 48 14.42 11.15 7.74
CA GLU A 48 13.04 11.50 8.07
C GLU A 48 12.04 10.80 7.15
N HIS A 49 12.37 10.64 5.87
CA HIS A 49 11.56 9.81 4.96
C HIS A 49 11.46 8.36 5.42
N LEU A 50 12.58 7.75 5.84
CA LEU A 50 12.59 6.39 6.36
C LEU A 50 11.75 6.27 7.64
N ARG A 51 11.80 7.28 8.52
CA ARG A 51 10.94 7.35 9.72
C ARG A 51 9.46 7.49 9.40
N LEU A 52 9.10 8.08 8.27
CA LEU A 52 7.70 8.25 7.87
C LEU A 52 7.11 6.98 7.24
N PHE A 53 7.90 6.27 6.42
CA PHE A 53 7.38 5.18 5.58
C PHE A 53 7.80 3.77 6.01
N ALA A 54 8.90 3.62 6.75
CA ALA A 54 9.55 2.32 6.95
C ALA A 54 9.84 1.97 8.42
N ILE A 55 9.51 2.85 9.38
CA ILE A 55 9.78 2.70 10.81
C ILE A 55 8.53 3.06 11.60
#